data_AF-A0A4R0GLV1-F1
#
_entry.id   AF-A0A4R0GLV1-F1
#
_cell.length_a   1.000
_cell.length_b   1.000
_cell.length_c   1.000
_cell.angle_alpha   90.00
_cell.angle_beta   90.00
_cell.angle_gamma   90.00
#
_symmetry.space_group_name_H-M   'P 1'
#
loop_
_entity.id
_entity.type
_entity.pdbx_description
1 polymer ?
#
loop_
_entity_poly.entity_id
_entity_poly.type
_entity_poly.pdbx_seq_one_letter_code
_entity_poly.pdbx_strand_id
1 'polypeptide(L)'
;MQITEIRMMNDETAADEIRWAHRTLSNGQTGLAACVSFAAIAAITGLTTADMTAGALWLVRNDPNVYVIPESNQKVLRPEERAAAVSIGGQHKHWITWL
;
A
#
# COMPACT_ATOMS: atom_id res chain seq x y z
N MET A 1 -6.89 -32.75 11.65
CA MET A 1 -6.46 -32.07 10.42
C MET A 1 -7.26 -30.77 10.32
N GLN A 2 -6.70 -29.66 10.81
CA GLN A 2 -7.36 -28.37 10.68
C GLN A 2 -7.22 -27.92 9.22
N ILE A 3 -8.34 -27.73 8.56
CA ILE A 3 -8.39 -27.13 7.23
C ILE A 3 -8.13 -25.64 7.49
N THR A 4 -6.94 -25.17 7.14
CA THR A 4 -6.62 -23.74 7.13
C THR A 4 -7.58 -23.08 6.16
N GLU A 5 -8.56 -22.34 6.66
CA GLU A 5 -9.36 -21.47 5.80
C GLU A 5 -8.38 -20.55 5.06
N ILE A 6 -8.30 -20.69 3.74
CA ILE A 6 -7.72 -19.66 2.88
C ILE A 6 -8.69 -18.49 3.00
N ARG A 7 -8.51 -17.66 4.02
CA ARG A 7 -9.27 -16.43 4.19
C ARG A 7 -8.93 -15.58 2.97
N MET A 8 -9.81 -15.58 1.98
CA MET A 8 -9.71 -14.67 0.84
C MET A 8 -9.70 -13.26 1.43
N MET A 9 -8.54 -12.61 1.39
CA MET A 9 -8.42 -11.19 1.73
C MET A 9 -9.25 -10.45 0.69
N ASN A 10 -10.33 -9.79 1.13
CA ASN A 10 -11.09 -8.94 0.23
C ASN A 10 -10.44 -7.55 0.14
N ASP A 11 -10.74 -6.83 -0.94
CA ASP A 11 -10.11 -5.54 -1.25
C ASP A 11 -10.27 -4.50 -0.12
N GLU A 12 -11.42 -4.50 0.57
CA GLU A 12 -11.71 -3.58 1.68
C GLU A 12 -10.88 -3.92 2.93
N THR A 13 -10.72 -5.21 3.24
CA THR A 13 -9.87 -5.65 4.37
C THR A 13 -8.41 -5.31 4.08
N ALA A 14 -7.94 -5.53 2.85
CA ALA A 14 -6.59 -5.12 2.44
C ALA A 14 -6.43 -3.59 2.54
N ALA A 15 -7.44 -2.82 2.14
CA ALA A 15 -7.45 -1.36 2.29
C ALA A 15 -7.36 -0.89 3.75
N ASP A 16 -8.07 -1.56 4.66
CA ASP A 16 -8.02 -1.25 6.08
C ASP A 16 -6.67 -1.57 6.72
N GLU A 17 -6.05 -2.70 6.35
CA GLU A 17 -4.68 -3.05 6.75
C GLU A 17 -3.66 -2.02 6.24
N ILE A 18 -3.77 -1.59 4.97
CA ILE A 18 -2.93 -0.52 4.40
C ILE A 18 -3.10 0.78 5.19
N ARG A 19 -4.34 1.17 5.49
CA ARG A 19 -4.65 2.40 6.22
C ARG A 19 -4.11 2.36 7.65
N TRP A 20 -4.27 1.24 8.35
CA TRP A 20 -3.70 1.02 9.68
C TRP A 20 -2.17 1.10 9.64
N ALA A 21 -1.54 0.41 8.70
CA ALA A 21 -0.09 0.37 8.54
C ALA A 21 0.48 1.76 8.22
N HIS A 22 -0.15 2.50 7.31
CA HIS A 22 0.24 3.87 7.01
C HIS A 22 0.20 4.74 8.26
N ARG A 23 -0.92 4.76 9.00
CA ARG A 23 -1.04 5.56 10.24
C ARG A 23 0.01 5.17 11.28
N THR A 24 0.33 3.89 11.39
CA THR A 24 1.38 3.40 12.30
C THR A 24 2.76 3.94 11.86
N LEU A 25 3.10 3.81 10.58
CA LEU A 25 4.40 4.21 10.03
C LEU A 25 4.58 5.74 9.94
N SER A 26 3.50 6.48 9.74
CA SER A 26 3.49 7.95 9.71
C SER A 26 3.27 8.58 11.09
N ASN A 27 3.15 7.80 12.16
CA ASN A 27 2.73 8.27 13.50
C ASN A 27 1.46 9.14 13.45
N GLY A 28 0.51 8.77 12.60
CA GLY A 28 -0.76 9.48 12.40
C GLY A 28 -0.65 10.76 11.58
N GLN A 29 0.53 11.12 11.06
CA GLN A 29 0.70 12.29 10.20
C GLN A 29 0.08 12.07 8.82
N THR A 30 -0.33 13.18 8.19
CA THR A 30 -0.82 13.28 6.81
C THR A 30 0.00 14.32 6.04
N GLY A 31 -0.24 14.46 4.74
CA GLY A 31 0.46 15.40 3.88
C GLY A 31 1.65 14.80 3.14
N LEU A 32 2.35 15.63 2.37
CA LEU A 32 3.51 15.20 1.57
C LEU A 32 4.68 14.68 2.44
N ALA A 33 4.79 15.13 3.69
CA ALA A 33 5.80 14.66 4.62
C ALA A 33 5.49 13.26 5.20
N ALA A 34 4.25 12.78 5.07
CA ALA A 34 3.78 11.51 5.60
C ALA A 34 3.80 10.36 4.58
N CYS A 35 4.55 10.48 3.48
CA CYS A 35 4.61 9.43 2.47
C CYS A 35 5.23 8.14 3.03
N VAL A 36 4.50 7.03 2.92
CA VAL A 36 4.96 5.71 3.36
C VAL A 36 5.13 4.80 2.14
N SER A 37 6.21 4.01 2.10
CA SER A 37 6.43 3.07 1.00
C SER A 37 5.57 1.82 1.15
N PHE A 38 5.11 1.25 0.03
CA PHE A 38 4.40 -0.03 0.04
C PHE A 38 5.29 -1.17 0.54
N ALA A 39 6.62 -1.08 0.39
CA ALA A 39 7.55 -2.02 1.00
C ALA A 39 7.50 -1.99 2.53
N ALA A 40 7.46 -0.81 3.15
CA ALA A 40 7.35 -0.69 4.60
C ALA A 40 5.99 -1.21 5.10
N ILE A 41 4.91 -0.95 4.36
CA ILE A 41 3.58 -1.48 4.67
C ILE A 41 3.57 -3.01 4.57
N ALA A 42 4.12 -3.58 3.50
CA ALA A 42 4.23 -5.04 3.34
C ALA A 42 5.03 -5.68 4.48
N ALA A 43 6.10 -5.03 4.94
CA ALA A 43 6.94 -5.55 6.02
C ALA A 43 6.19 -5.70 7.36
N ILE A 44 5.21 -4.83 7.65
CA ILE A 44 4.44 -4.88 8.92
C ILE A 44 3.09 -5.59 8.81
N THR A 45 2.50 -5.66 7.62
CA THR A 45 1.20 -6.30 7.40
C THR A 45 1.31 -7.75 6.90
N GLY A 46 2.43 -8.10 6.24
CA GLY A 46 2.56 -9.37 5.55
C GLY A 46 1.67 -9.51 4.30
N LEU A 47 1.05 -8.43 3.84
CA LEU A 47 0.23 -8.44 2.62
C LEU A 47 1.06 -8.84 1.39
N THR A 48 0.46 -9.64 0.52
CA THR A 48 1.06 -9.95 -0.78
C THR A 48 0.98 -8.73 -1.71
N THR A 49 1.79 -8.71 -2.77
CA THR A 49 1.70 -7.66 -3.79
C THR A 49 0.30 -7.58 -4.43
N ALA A 50 -0.40 -8.72 -4.56
CA ALA A 50 -1.74 -8.79 -5.09
C ALA A 50 -2.75 -8.11 -4.16
N ASP A 51 -2.74 -8.47 -2.87
CA ASP A 51 -3.61 -7.86 -1.86
C ASP A 51 -3.32 -6.36 -1.70
N MET A 52 -2.04 -5.99 -1.69
CA MET A 52 -1.61 -4.59 -1.62
C MET A 52 -2.15 -3.78 -2.80
N THR A 53 -2.12 -4.35 -4.01
CA THR A 53 -2.62 -3.70 -5.22
C THR A 53 -4.14 -3.55 -5.17
N ALA A 54 -4.86 -4.60 -4.77
CA ALA A 54 -6.31 -4.58 -4.65
C ALA A 54 -6.78 -3.56 -3.60
N GLY A 55 -6.16 -3.56 -2.41
CA GLY A 55 -6.46 -2.62 -1.33
C GLY A 55 -6.11 -1.18 -1.69
N ALA A 56 -4.94 -0.94 -2.30
CA ALA A 56 -4.56 0.41 -2.74
C ALA A 56 -5.51 0.94 -3.83
N LEU A 57 -5.95 0.08 -4.76
CA LEU A 57 -6.95 0.45 -5.77
C LEU A 57 -8.30 0.76 -5.13
N TRP A 58 -8.74 -0.02 -4.14
CA TRP A 58 -9.96 0.24 -3.40
C TRP A 58 -9.89 1.60 -2.68
N LEU A 59 -8.76 1.91 -2.02
CA LEU A 59 -8.55 3.19 -1.34
C LEU A 59 -8.64 4.37 -2.32
N VAL A 60 -7.88 4.32 -3.43
CA VAL A 60 -7.87 5.38 -4.45
C VAL A 60 -9.26 5.62 -5.05
N ARG A 61 -10.11 4.60 -5.14
CA ARG A 61 -11.46 4.71 -5.68
C ARG A 61 -12.47 5.32 -4.70
N ASN A 62 -12.29 5.06 -3.41
CA ASN A 62 -13.30 5.35 -2.39
C ASN A 62 -12.92 6.52 -1.46
N ASP A 63 -11.66 6.95 -1.46
CA ASP A 63 -11.15 8.01 -0.60
C ASP A 63 -10.40 9.06 -1.45
N PRO A 64 -10.99 10.24 -1.70
CA PRO A 64 -10.39 11.27 -2.56
C PRO A 64 -9.12 11.88 -1.95
N ASN A 65 -8.84 11.63 -0.67
CA ASN A 65 -7.65 12.11 0.01
C ASN A 65 -6.46 11.16 -0.16
N VAL A 66 -6.65 9.98 -0.76
CA VAL A 66 -5.58 9.01 -0.99
C VAL A 66 -4.80 9.33 -2.26
N TYR A 67 -3.49 9.46 -2.12
CA TYR A 67 -2.58 9.67 -3.24
C TYR A 67 -1.53 8.57 -3.28
N VAL A 68 -1.33 8.00 -4.47
CA VAL A 68 -0.28 7.02 -4.75
C VAL A 68 0.77 7.61 -5.69
N ILE A 69 2.04 7.45 -5.35
CA ILE A 69 3.14 8.18 -6.00
C ILE A 69 3.94 7.23 -6.89
N PRO A 70 4.17 7.58 -8.18
CA PRO A 70 4.90 6.74 -9.13
C PRO A 70 6.42 6.78 -8.93
N GLU A 71 7.09 5.81 -9.56
CA GLU A 71 8.56 5.67 -9.64
C GLU A 71 9.27 6.94 -10.14
N SER A 72 8.65 7.69 -11.07
CA SER A 72 9.27 8.85 -11.73
C SER A 72 9.73 9.96 -10.78
N ASN A 73 9.20 9.99 -9.55
CA ASN A 73 9.58 10.97 -8.54
C ASN A 73 10.79 10.54 -7.69
N GLN A 74 11.41 9.38 -7.94
CA GLN A 74 12.44 8.82 -7.08
C GLN A 74 13.72 8.47 -7.86
N LYS A 75 14.82 9.19 -7.58
CA LYS A 75 16.08 9.07 -8.33
C LYS A 75 16.85 7.77 -8.05
N VAL A 76 16.54 7.02 -6.98
CA VAL A 76 17.11 5.68 -6.69
C VAL A 76 16.11 4.86 -5.86
N LEU A 77 15.63 3.74 -6.40
CA LEU A 77 14.85 2.73 -5.66
C LEU A 77 15.76 1.57 -5.23
N ARG A 78 15.59 1.07 -3.99
CA ARG A 78 16.17 -0.21 -3.57
C ARG A 78 15.43 -1.38 -4.24
N PRO A 79 16.07 -2.54 -4.43
CA PRO A 79 15.42 -3.72 -5.04
C PRO A 79 14.12 -4.14 -4.34
N GLU A 80 14.08 -4.09 -3.01
CA GLU A 80 12.88 -4.38 -2.21
C GLU A 80 11.71 -3.42 -2.47
N GLU A 81 12.00 -2.13 -2.68
CA GLU A 81 10.99 -1.11 -2.97
C GLU A 81 10.42 -1.26 -4.39
N ARG A 82 11.25 -1.75 -5.32
CA ARG A 82 10.80 -2.10 -6.66
C ARG A 82 9.91 -3.36 -6.65
N ALA A 83 10.27 -4.37 -5.86
CA ALA A 83 9.50 -5.60 -5.75
C ALA A 83 8.12 -5.41 -5.09
N ALA A 84 8.01 -4.45 -4.16
CA ALA A 84 6.77 -4.13 -3.45
C ALA A 84 5.86 -3.13 -4.19
N ALA A 85 6.16 -2.80 -5.44
CA ALA A 85 5.35 -1.86 -6.21
C ALA A 85 3.92 -2.37 -6.41
N VAL A 86 2.92 -1.49 -6.22
CA VAL A 86 1.54 -1.77 -6.61
C VAL A 86 1.30 -1.30 -8.04
N SER A 87 0.50 -2.04 -8.80
CA SER A 87 0.17 -1.69 -10.19
C SER A 87 -1.20 -1.04 -10.28
N ILE A 88 -1.26 0.27 -10.55
CA ILE A 88 -2.51 1.02 -10.68
C ILE A 88 -2.47 1.83 -11.98
N GLY A 89 -3.47 1.61 -12.83
CA GLY A 89 -3.57 2.30 -14.12
C GLY A 89 -2.40 2.01 -15.07
N GLY A 90 -1.82 0.80 -15.01
CA GLY A 90 -0.67 0.41 -15.83
C GLY A 90 0.67 1.03 -15.42
N GLN A 91 0.74 1.67 -14.25
CA GLN A 91 1.97 2.23 -13.70
C GLN A 91 2.28 1.63 -12.34
N HIS A 92 3.57 1.40 -12.08
CA HIS A 92 4.07 1.07 -10.76
C HIS A 92 4.01 2.30 -9.84
N LYS A 93 3.35 2.13 -8.70
CA LYS A 93 3.30 3.08 -7.60
C LYS A 93 4.00 2.44 -6.40
N HIS A 94 4.71 3.26 -5.65
CA HIS A 94 5.62 2.75 -4.62
C HIS A 94 5.40 3.41 -3.27
N TRP A 95 4.73 4.57 -3.22
CA TRP A 95 4.33 5.24 -1.99
C TRP A 95 2.84 5.56 -1.98
N ILE A 96 2.31 5.69 -0.79
CA ILE A 96 0.96 6.14 -0.48
C ILE A 96 1.02 7.24 0.58
N THR A 97 0.12 8.22 0.47
CA THR A 97 -0.14 9.23 1.50
C THR A 97 -1.61 9.64 1.51
N TRP A 98 -2.01 10.32 2.58
CA TRP A 98 -3.30 11.00 2.72
C TRP A 98 -3.08 12.52 2.77
N LEU A 99 -3.88 13.31 2.03
CA LEU A 99 -3.86 14.78 2.07
C LEU A 99 -5.08 15.38 2.79
#